data_AF-A0A7L2WJV2-F1
#
_entry.id   AF-A0A7L2WJV2-F1
#
_cell.length_a   1.000
_cell.length_b   1.000
_cell.length_c   1.000
_cell.angle_alpha   90.00
_cell.angle_beta   90.00
_cell.angle_gamma   90.00
#
_symmetry.space_group_name_H-M   'P 1'
#
loop_
_entity.id
_entity.type
_entity.pdbx_description
1 polymer ?
#
loop_
_entity_poly.entity_id
_entity_poly.type
_entity_poly.pdbx_seq_one_letter_code
_entity_poly.pdbx_strand_id
1 'polypeptide(L)'
;DGVGAKIAEKIDEFLSTGKLRKLEKIRQDDTSASINLLTRVTGIGPAAARKFVEEGIKTLEDLRKNEHKLTHHQRIGLKYFEDFEKRIPREEMLQMQEIVLKEVKKLDPNYIATVCGSFRRGAESSGDMDVLLTHPSFTSESSKQSKLLRQVVEQLEKVHFVTDMLSKGDTKFMVRLFWWLIPKDQYYCGVLYFTGSDIFNKNMRTHALEMGFTINEYTIRPLGVTGVAGEALPVECEKDIFDYIQWKYREPKDRSE
;
A
#
# COMPACT_ATOMS: atom_id res chain seq x y z
N ASP A 1 23.14 3.58 -10.04
CA ASP A 1 22.63 4.94 -9.74
C ASP A 1 22.01 5.02 -8.35
N GLY A 2 21.58 6.20 -7.90
CA GLY A 2 20.94 6.42 -6.59
C GLY A 2 21.86 6.72 -5.41
N VAL A 3 23.16 6.39 -5.49
CA VAL A 3 24.16 6.71 -4.45
C VAL A 3 25.02 7.90 -4.88
N GLY A 4 24.70 9.08 -4.35
CA GLY A 4 25.51 10.29 -4.51
C GLY A 4 26.57 10.46 -3.41
N ALA A 5 27.47 11.45 -3.55
CA ALA A 5 28.58 11.72 -2.62
C ALA A 5 28.14 11.76 -1.14
N LYS A 6 27.04 12.45 -0.82
CA LYS A 6 26.49 12.52 0.54
C LYS A 6 26.06 11.16 1.12
N ILE A 7 25.81 10.14 0.32
CA ILE A 7 25.52 8.77 0.79
C ILE A 7 26.83 7.99 0.89
N ALA A 8 27.74 8.12 -0.08
CA ALA A 8 29.08 7.52 -0.04
C ALA A 8 29.84 7.91 1.26
N GLU A 9 29.91 9.20 1.59
CA GLU A 9 30.52 9.69 2.85
C GLU A 9 29.96 9.01 4.12
N LYS A 10 28.67 8.64 4.12
CA LYS A 10 28.03 7.95 5.25
C LYS A 10 28.34 6.46 5.27
N ILE A 11 28.51 5.86 4.09
CA ILE A 11 28.96 4.48 3.96
C ILE A 11 30.41 4.39 4.45
N ASP A 12 31.28 5.33 4.07
CA ASP A 12 32.67 5.38 4.54
C ASP A 12 32.75 5.56 6.07
N GLU A 13 31.95 6.48 6.66
CA GLU A 13 31.87 6.63 8.12
C GLU A 13 31.39 5.35 8.81
N PHE A 14 30.40 4.67 8.23
CA PHE A 14 29.84 3.43 8.78
C PHE A 14 30.80 2.24 8.67
N LEU A 15 31.47 2.05 7.53
CA LEU A 15 32.50 1.03 7.35
C LEU A 15 33.70 1.26 8.28
N SER A 16 34.09 2.52 8.50
CA SER A 16 35.25 2.87 9.34
C SER A 16 34.99 2.76 10.84
N THR A 17 33.74 2.95 11.29
CA THR A 17 33.41 3.10 12.73
C THR A 17 32.32 2.15 13.24
N GLY A 18 31.67 1.39 12.35
CA GLY A 18 30.49 0.57 12.65
C GLY A 18 29.23 1.37 13.02
N LYS A 19 29.26 2.71 12.93
CA LYS A 19 28.19 3.62 13.38
C LYS A 19 28.09 4.84 12.46
N LEU A 20 27.05 5.66 12.67
CA LEU A 20 26.91 6.94 11.99
C LEU A 20 26.53 8.01 13.01
N ARG A 21 27.42 8.98 13.27
CA ARG A 21 27.26 10.02 14.30
C ARG A 21 25.96 10.82 14.14
N LYS A 22 25.50 11.02 12.89
CA LYS A 22 24.20 11.66 12.62
C LYS A 22 23.01 10.85 13.15
N LEU A 23 23.02 9.52 13.02
CA LEU A 23 21.97 8.67 13.57
C LEU A 23 22.02 8.61 15.09
N GLU A 24 23.22 8.52 15.67
CA GLU A 24 23.39 8.53 17.14
C GLU A 24 22.85 9.84 17.75
N LYS A 25 23.12 10.99 17.12
CA LYS A 25 22.56 12.28 17.57
C LYS A 25 21.03 12.34 17.44
N ILE A 26 20.45 11.75 16.39
CA ILE A 26 18.98 11.70 16.22
C ILE A 26 18.33 10.75 17.23
N ARG A 27 19.00 9.66 17.61
CA ARG A 27 18.56 8.72 18.66
C ARG A 27 18.59 9.34 20.06
N GLN A 28 19.50 10.28 20.30
CA GLN A 28 19.63 11.03 21.56
C GLN A 28 18.70 12.25 21.67
N ASP A 29 17.99 12.62 20.60
CA ASP A 29 16.96 13.66 20.67
C ASP A 29 15.61 13.03 21.05
N ASP A 30 15.21 13.21 22.30
CA ASP A 30 13.92 12.78 22.85
C ASP A 30 12.72 13.19 21.99
N THR A 31 12.81 14.34 21.31
CA THR A 31 11.76 14.85 20.42
C THR A 31 11.65 13.98 19.18
N SER A 32 12.78 13.73 18.50
CA SER A 32 12.85 12.81 17.36
C SER A 32 12.46 11.38 17.74
N ALA A 33 12.90 10.87 18.89
CA ALA A 33 12.53 9.55 19.40
C ALA A 33 11.01 9.43 19.63
N SER A 34 10.40 10.43 20.27
CA SER A 34 8.96 10.49 20.53
C SER A 34 8.16 10.57 19.23
N ILE A 35 8.56 11.45 18.29
CA ILE A 35 7.90 11.56 16.97
C ILE A 35 7.94 10.21 16.24
N ASN A 36 9.11 9.57 16.17
CA ASN A 36 9.28 8.28 15.51
C ASN A 36 8.40 7.19 16.14
N LEU A 37 8.33 7.13 17.47
CA LEU A 37 7.46 6.19 18.19
C LEU A 37 5.99 6.42 17.84
N LEU A 38 5.49 7.65 17.94
CA LEU A 38 4.09 7.97 17.69
C LEU A 38 3.71 7.72 16.22
N THR A 39 4.61 7.95 15.26
CA THR A 39 4.34 7.66 13.83
C THR A 39 4.21 6.18 13.48
N ARG A 40 4.57 5.25 14.38
CA ARG A 40 4.30 3.81 14.20
C ARG A 40 2.81 3.47 14.41
N VAL A 41 2.07 4.31 15.14
CA VAL A 41 0.62 4.15 15.32
C VAL A 41 -0.08 4.56 14.02
N THR A 42 -0.75 3.60 13.35
CA THR A 42 -1.46 3.89 12.10
C THR A 42 -2.51 4.99 12.30
N GLY A 43 -2.53 5.96 11.37
CA GLY A 43 -3.32 7.19 11.50
C GLY A 43 -2.60 8.37 12.15
N ILE A 44 -1.40 8.18 12.75
CA ILE A 44 -0.54 9.28 13.23
C ILE A 44 0.57 9.55 12.21
N GLY A 45 0.37 10.56 11.36
CA GLY A 45 1.44 11.07 10.47
C GLY A 45 2.40 12.03 11.19
N PRO A 46 3.55 12.40 10.58
CA PRO A 46 4.58 13.25 11.21
C PRO A 46 4.08 14.60 11.75
N ALA A 47 3.05 15.18 11.13
CA ALA A 47 2.42 16.42 11.61
C ALA A 47 1.62 16.21 12.91
N ALA A 48 0.85 15.11 13.00
CA ALA A 48 0.10 14.77 14.20
C ALA A 48 1.05 14.35 15.33
N ALA A 49 2.10 13.57 15.03
CA ALA A 49 3.13 13.20 16.00
C ALA A 49 3.82 14.42 16.62
N ARG A 50 4.24 15.41 15.81
CA ARG A 50 4.81 16.66 16.33
C ARG A 50 3.84 17.40 17.27
N LYS A 51 2.58 17.57 16.85
CA LYS A 51 1.54 18.20 17.68
C LYS A 51 1.34 17.47 19.01
N PHE A 52 1.31 16.14 19.02
CA PHE A 52 1.20 15.38 20.27
C PHE A 52 2.42 15.60 21.18
N VAL A 53 3.63 15.62 20.63
CA VAL A 53 4.86 15.88 21.42
C VAL A 53 4.91 17.29 21.98
N GLU A 54 4.40 18.29 21.25
CA GLU A 54 4.19 19.67 21.71
C GLU A 54 3.15 19.75 22.83
N GLU A 55 2.09 18.95 22.76
CA GLU A 55 1.09 18.78 23.83
C GLU A 55 1.57 17.88 25.01
N GLY A 56 2.84 17.45 25.00
CA GLY A 56 3.44 16.61 26.05
C GLY A 56 3.12 15.11 25.96
N ILE A 57 2.36 14.67 24.96
CA ILE A 57 2.02 13.27 24.68
C ILE A 57 3.20 12.65 23.91
N LYS A 58 4.01 11.82 24.58
CA LYS A 58 5.27 11.30 24.01
C LYS A 58 5.34 9.77 23.98
N THR A 59 4.53 9.09 24.79
CA THR A 59 4.50 7.63 24.92
C THR A 59 3.18 7.02 24.47
N LEU A 60 3.15 5.70 24.28
CA LEU A 60 1.91 4.95 24.02
C LEU A 60 0.93 5.01 25.21
N GLU A 61 1.44 5.14 26.44
CA GLU A 61 0.59 5.35 27.61
C GLU A 61 -0.07 6.72 27.62
N ASP A 62 0.63 7.76 27.17
CA ASP A 62 0.05 9.10 27.07
C ASP A 62 -1.07 9.12 26.02
N LEU A 63 -0.89 8.41 24.90
CA LEU A 63 -1.96 8.19 23.91
C LEU A 63 -3.17 7.48 24.53
N ARG A 64 -2.96 6.39 25.30
CA ARG A 64 -4.03 5.64 26.00
C ARG A 64 -4.77 6.53 27.02
N LYS A 65 -4.04 7.39 27.75
CA LYS A 65 -4.63 8.38 28.69
C LYS A 65 -5.38 9.50 27.96
N ASN A 66 -5.08 9.76 26.69
CA ASN A 66 -5.63 10.85 25.89
C ASN A 66 -6.48 10.39 24.68
N GLU A 67 -7.09 9.19 24.73
CA GLU A 67 -7.88 8.63 23.61
C GLU A 67 -8.96 9.58 23.07
N HIS A 68 -9.52 10.44 23.93
CA HIS A 68 -10.50 11.47 23.54
C HIS A 68 -9.97 12.44 22.48
N LYS A 69 -8.65 12.72 22.44
CA LYS A 69 -7.99 13.55 21.42
C LYS A 69 -7.73 12.82 20.09
N LEU A 70 -7.81 11.49 20.09
CA LEU A 70 -7.50 10.67 18.93
C LEU A 70 -8.69 10.56 17.98
N THR A 71 -8.41 10.55 16.67
CA THR A 71 -9.41 10.21 15.64
C THR A 71 -9.75 8.71 15.70
N HIS A 72 -10.84 8.30 15.04
CA HIS A 72 -11.26 6.88 15.01
C HIS A 72 -10.13 5.95 14.52
N HIS A 73 -9.49 6.29 13.38
CA HIS A 73 -8.33 5.56 12.85
C HIS A 73 -7.21 5.45 13.90
N GLN A 74 -6.84 6.56 14.55
CA GLN A 74 -5.78 6.58 15.55
C GLN A 74 -6.11 5.72 16.80
N ARG A 75 -7.38 5.65 17.22
CA ARG A 75 -7.80 4.77 18.33
C ARG A 75 -7.67 3.29 17.96
N ILE A 76 -8.11 2.89 16.77
CA ILE A 76 -7.94 1.51 16.29
C ILE A 76 -6.46 1.18 16.08
N GLY A 77 -5.67 2.13 15.57
CA GLY A 77 -4.22 1.98 15.42
C GLY A 77 -3.47 1.85 16.75
N LEU A 78 -3.95 2.49 17.82
CA LEU A 78 -3.43 2.33 19.17
C LEU A 78 -3.88 1.00 19.81
N LYS A 79 -5.14 0.61 19.61
CA LYS A 79 -5.73 -0.65 20.07
C LYS A 79 -4.95 -1.87 19.56
N TYR A 80 -4.57 -1.86 18.28
CA TYR A 80 -3.87 -2.96 17.61
C TYR A 80 -2.39 -2.70 17.33
N PHE A 81 -1.76 -1.76 18.06
CA PHE A 81 -0.39 -1.34 17.81
C PHE A 81 0.60 -2.53 17.69
N GLU A 82 0.62 -3.40 18.70
CA GLU A 82 1.52 -4.56 18.75
C GLU A 82 1.18 -5.62 17.69
N ASP A 83 -0.10 -5.77 17.33
CA ASP A 83 -0.52 -6.74 16.31
C ASP A 83 -0.17 -6.27 14.90
N PHE A 84 -0.30 -4.99 14.61
CA PHE A 84 0.05 -4.40 13.30
C PHE A 84 1.56 -4.41 13.02
N GLU A 85 2.41 -4.53 14.04
CA GLU A 85 3.86 -4.71 13.86
C GLU A 85 4.29 -6.16 13.65
N LYS A 86 3.44 -7.15 14.00
CA LYS A 86 3.69 -8.57 13.69
C LYS A 86 3.53 -8.79 12.19
N ARG A 87 4.50 -9.47 11.56
CA ARG A 87 4.37 -9.95 10.18
C ARG A 87 3.42 -11.16 10.14
N ILE A 88 2.69 -11.29 9.04
CA ILE A 88 1.77 -12.41 8.77
C ILE A 88 2.55 -13.47 7.98
N PRO A 89 2.76 -14.70 8.49
CA PRO A 89 3.35 -15.81 7.76
C PRO A 89 2.61 -16.13 6.45
N ARG A 90 3.32 -16.67 5.45
CA ARG A 90 2.72 -17.05 4.17
C ARG A 90 1.62 -18.11 4.29
N GLU A 91 1.71 -18.99 5.28
CA GLU A 91 0.68 -19.99 5.58
C GLU A 91 -0.64 -19.35 6.05
N GLU A 92 -0.57 -18.41 7.01
CA GLU A 92 -1.74 -17.63 7.43
C GLU A 92 -2.34 -16.84 6.25
N MET A 93 -1.50 -16.24 5.41
CA MET A 93 -1.95 -15.54 4.20
C MET A 93 -2.68 -16.46 3.21
N LEU A 94 -2.31 -17.74 3.10
CA LEU A 94 -3.02 -18.72 2.26
C LEU A 94 -4.39 -19.07 2.86
N GLN A 95 -4.49 -19.24 4.17
CA GLN A 95 -5.77 -19.46 4.87
C GLN A 95 -6.71 -18.25 4.71
N MET A 96 -6.18 -17.04 4.89
CA MET A 96 -6.90 -15.79 4.65
C MET A 96 -7.35 -15.66 3.18
N GLN A 97 -6.49 -16.02 2.21
CA GLN A 97 -6.84 -16.06 0.80
C GLN A 97 -8.01 -17.01 0.52
N GLU A 98 -8.01 -18.22 1.09
CA GLU A 98 -9.09 -19.18 0.87
C GLU A 98 -10.43 -18.64 1.37
N ILE A 99 -10.47 -18.07 2.58
CA ILE A 99 -11.67 -17.46 3.17
C ILE A 99 -12.18 -16.33 2.26
N VAL A 100 -11.29 -15.40 1.87
CA VAL A 100 -11.64 -14.26 1.01
C VAL A 100 -12.21 -14.70 -0.32
N LEU A 101 -11.53 -15.58 -1.05
CA LEU A 101 -11.99 -16.06 -2.37
C LEU A 101 -13.32 -16.82 -2.26
N LYS A 102 -13.52 -17.59 -1.19
CA LYS A 102 -14.74 -18.36 -0.92
C LYS A 102 -15.93 -17.46 -0.63
N GLU A 103 -15.79 -16.46 0.24
CA GLU A 103 -16.89 -15.54 0.59
C GLU A 103 -17.22 -14.58 -0.54
N VAL A 104 -16.22 -14.08 -1.28
CA VAL A 104 -16.45 -13.27 -2.49
C VAL A 104 -17.21 -14.05 -3.55
N LYS A 105 -16.83 -15.32 -3.79
CA LYS A 105 -17.51 -16.19 -4.77
C LYS A 105 -18.92 -16.61 -4.35
N LYS A 106 -19.20 -16.71 -3.04
CA LYS A 106 -20.57 -16.92 -2.51
C LYS A 106 -21.48 -15.71 -2.75
N LEU A 107 -20.93 -14.50 -2.71
CA LEU A 107 -21.69 -13.27 -2.89
C LEU A 107 -22.11 -13.07 -4.36
N ASP A 108 -21.16 -13.18 -5.29
CA ASP A 108 -21.43 -13.25 -6.73
C ASP A 108 -20.28 -14.02 -7.42
N PRO A 109 -20.54 -15.09 -8.19
CA PRO A 109 -19.50 -15.85 -8.89
C PRO A 109 -18.78 -15.04 -9.99
N ASN A 110 -19.28 -13.87 -10.37
CA ASN A 110 -18.66 -12.98 -11.34
C ASN A 110 -17.54 -12.11 -10.76
N TYR A 111 -17.41 -12.02 -9.43
CA TYR A 111 -16.28 -11.34 -8.81
C TYR A 111 -14.97 -12.09 -9.06
N ILE A 112 -13.90 -11.33 -9.34
CA ILE A 112 -12.54 -11.84 -9.33
C ILE A 112 -11.77 -11.08 -8.25
N ALA A 113 -11.38 -11.80 -7.20
CA ALA A 113 -10.50 -11.33 -6.15
C ALA A 113 -9.08 -11.87 -6.37
N THR A 114 -8.08 -10.99 -6.31
CA THR A 114 -6.67 -11.31 -6.50
C THR A 114 -5.86 -10.76 -5.34
N VAL A 115 -5.20 -11.64 -4.59
CA VAL A 115 -4.29 -11.21 -3.52
C VAL A 115 -3.01 -10.68 -4.17
N CYS A 116 -2.67 -9.43 -3.86
CA CYS A 116 -1.59 -8.67 -4.48
C CYS A 116 -0.42 -8.49 -3.50
N GLY A 117 0.24 -7.33 -3.52
CA GLY A 117 1.25 -6.95 -2.56
C GLY A 117 2.45 -7.89 -2.48
N SER A 118 3.07 -7.91 -1.30
CA SER A 118 4.21 -8.80 -1.00
C SER A 118 3.88 -10.28 -1.14
N PHE A 119 2.62 -10.69 -0.92
CA PHE A 119 2.16 -12.06 -1.12
C PHE A 119 2.29 -12.51 -2.60
N ARG A 120 1.84 -11.68 -3.55
CA ARG A 120 1.96 -11.94 -4.99
C ARG A 120 3.40 -11.90 -5.48
N ARG A 121 4.27 -11.12 -4.82
CA ARG A 121 5.73 -11.15 -5.02
C ARG A 121 6.43 -12.36 -4.37
N GLY A 122 5.67 -13.33 -3.83
CA GLY A 122 6.24 -14.56 -3.28
C GLY A 122 6.94 -14.42 -1.93
N ALA A 123 6.66 -13.36 -1.15
CA ALA A 123 7.27 -13.20 0.16
C ALA A 123 6.80 -14.28 1.16
N GLU A 124 7.72 -14.78 1.99
CA GLU A 124 7.46 -15.74 3.08
C GLU A 124 6.67 -15.14 4.24
N SER A 125 6.60 -13.80 4.33
CA SER A 125 5.69 -13.10 5.23
C SER A 125 5.30 -11.74 4.69
N SER A 126 4.07 -11.32 4.97
CA SER A 126 3.49 -10.02 4.57
C SER A 126 3.30 -9.11 5.78
N GLY A 127 3.10 -7.80 5.59
CA GLY A 127 2.68 -6.90 6.69
C GLY A 127 1.15 -6.93 6.89
N ASP A 128 0.46 -7.10 5.78
CA ASP A 128 -0.97 -6.95 5.55
C ASP A 128 -1.37 -7.79 4.32
N MET A 129 -2.66 -7.81 4.01
CA MET A 129 -3.21 -8.52 2.87
C MET A 129 -3.88 -7.56 1.88
N ASP A 130 -3.23 -7.34 0.75
CA ASP A 130 -3.74 -6.57 -0.38
C ASP A 130 -4.67 -7.42 -1.24
N VAL A 131 -5.92 -6.99 -1.47
CA VAL A 131 -6.92 -7.69 -2.30
C VAL A 131 -7.45 -6.76 -3.38
N LEU A 132 -7.03 -6.99 -4.62
CA LEU A 132 -7.62 -6.38 -5.81
C LEU A 132 -8.93 -7.09 -6.14
N LEU A 133 -9.99 -6.32 -6.40
CA LEU A 133 -11.32 -6.84 -6.73
C LEU A 133 -11.76 -6.26 -8.09
N THR A 134 -12.34 -7.11 -8.94
CA THR A 134 -13.05 -6.68 -10.16
C THR A 134 -14.41 -7.37 -10.29
N HIS A 135 -15.32 -6.73 -11.03
CA HIS A 135 -16.65 -7.27 -11.34
C HIS A 135 -17.08 -6.80 -12.74
N PRO A 136 -17.74 -7.62 -13.58
CA PRO A 136 -18.15 -7.23 -14.94
C PRO A 136 -19.04 -5.99 -14.99
N SER A 137 -19.84 -5.72 -13.96
CA SER A 137 -20.69 -4.52 -13.87
C SER A 137 -19.93 -3.23 -13.52
N PHE A 138 -18.61 -3.28 -13.32
CA PHE A 138 -17.78 -2.11 -13.04
C PHE A 138 -16.61 -2.02 -14.05
N THR A 139 -16.71 -1.05 -14.94
CA THR A 139 -15.78 -0.75 -16.04
C THR A 139 -15.46 0.75 -16.11
N SER A 140 -14.51 1.17 -16.97
CA SER A 140 -14.18 2.59 -17.21
C SER A 140 -15.40 3.47 -17.47
N GLU A 141 -16.36 2.93 -18.23
CA GLU A 141 -17.58 3.60 -18.67
C GLU A 141 -18.69 3.63 -17.60
N SER A 142 -18.53 2.86 -16.53
CA SER A 142 -19.54 2.73 -15.48
C SER A 142 -19.42 3.84 -14.42
N SER A 143 -20.53 4.15 -13.74
CA SER A 143 -20.53 5.19 -12.72
C SER A 143 -19.73 4.77 -11.48
N LYS A 144 -18.98 5.70 -10.89
CA LYS A 144 -18.05 5.44 -9.77
C LYS A 144 -18.71 5.02 -8.45
N GLN A 145 -20.04 5.01 -8.38
CA GLN A 145 -20.83 4.72 -7.16
C GLN A 145 -21.34 3.26 -7.14
N SER A 146 -20.43 2.30 -7.33
CA SER A 146 -20.81 0.89 -7.24
C SER A 146 -20.98 0.48 -5.76
N LYS A 147 -22.06 -0.25 -5.44
CA LYS A 147 -22.25 -0.86 -4.11
C LYS A 147 -21.43 -2.15 -3.91
N LEU A 148 -20.65 -2.55 -4.92
CA LEU A 148 -20.00 -3.85 -5.04
C LEU A 148 -19.00 -4.10 -3.89
N LEU A 149 -18.06 -3.15 -3.69
CA LEU A 149 -17.09 -3.25 -2.59
C LEU A 149 -17.79 -3.31 -1.23
N ARG A 150 -18.86 -2.53 -1.05
CA ARG A 150 -19.64 -2.51 0.19
C ARG A 150 -20.30 -3.86 0.48
N GLN A 151 -20.83 -4.55 -0.54
CA GLN A 151 -21.43 -5.87 -0.37
C GLN A 151 -20.39 -6.94 0.02
N VAL A 152 -19.17 -6.88 -0.55
CA VAL A 152 -18.06 -7.78 -0.18
C VAL A 152 -17.64 -7.53 1.27
N VAL A 153 -17.47 -6.28 1.67
CA VAL A 153 -17.14 -5.90 3.06
C VAL A 153 -18.22 -6.36 4.04
N GLU A 154 -19.50 -6.10 3.75
CA GLU A 154 -20.64 -6.56 4.59
C GLU A 154 -20.75 -8.09 4.66
N GLN A 155 -20.29 -8.84 3.65
CA GLN A 155 -20.23 -10.31 3.71
C GLN A 155 -19.11 -10.80 4.63
N LEU A 156 -17.95 -10.13 4.64
CA LEU A 156 -16.79 -10.50 5.45
C LEU A 156 -16.94 -10.12 6.92
N GLU A 157 -17.68 -9.04 7.20
CA GLU A 157 -18.14 -8.69 8.55
C GLU A 157 -19.09 -9.76 9.11
N LYS A 158 -20.03 -10.28 8.31
CA LYS A 158 -20.98 -11.34 8.73
C LYS A 158 -20.31 -12.66 9.10
N VAL A 159 -19.18 -12.99 8.51
CA VAL A 159 -18.39 -14.18 8.87
C VAL A 159 -17.29 -13.89 9.90
N HIS A 160 -17.28 -12.68 10.48
CA HIS A 160 -16.30 -12.21 11.46
C HIS A 160 -14.84 -12.25 10.99
N PHE A 161 -14.59 -12.23 9.68
CA PHE A 161 -13.25 -12.11 9.10
C PHE A 161 -12.74 -10.66 9.17
N VAL A 162 -13.65 -9.69 9.15
CA VAL A 162 -13.38 -8.26 9.38
C VAL A 162 -13.99 -7.87 10.73
N THR A 163 -13.15 -7.39 11.67
CA THR A 163 -13.57 -7.12 13.07
C THR A 163 -13.74 -5.64 13.40
N ASP A 164 -12.89 -4.77 12.85
CA ASP A 164 -12.82 -3.33 13.10
C ASP A 164 -12.51 -2.63 11.78
N MET A 165 -12.78 -1.32 11.63
CA MET A 165 -12.57 -0.59 10.37
C MET A 165 -11.71 0.66 10.59
N LEU A 166 -10.70 0.90 9.75
CA LEU A 166 -9.92 2.15 9.79
C LEU A 166 -10.55 3.27 8.96
N SER A 167 -11.01 2.94 7.75
CA SER A 167 -11.70 3.87 6.84
C SER A 167 -12.60 3.13 5.85
N LYS A 168 -13.64 3.82 5.37
CA LYS A 168 -14.64 3.31 4.41
C LYS A 168 -14.84 4.31 3.28
N GLY A 169 -14.49 3.93 2.06
CA GLY A 169 -14.84 4.64 0.83
C GLY A 169 -15.37 3.67 -0.23
N ASP A 170 -16.00 4.21 -1.28
CA ASP A 170 -16.66 3.38 -2.32
C ASP A 170 -15.69 2.46 -3.09
N THR A 171 -14.39 2.77 -3.08
CA THR A 171 -13.33 2.01 -3.77
C THR A 171 -12.19 1.54 -2.88
N LYS A 172 -12.13 1.93 -1.60
CA LYS A 172 -11.02 1.59 -0.67
C LYS A 172 -11.50 1.24 0.73
N PHE A 173 -10.94 0.17 1.28
CA PHE A 173 -11.16 -0.34 2.64
C PHE A 173 -9.82 -0.71 3.27
N MET A 174 -9.65 -0.53 4.59
CA MET A 174 -8.37 -0.71 5.30
C MET A 174 -8.52 -1.53 6.59
N VAL A 175 -8.22 -2.83 6.53
CA VAL A 175 -7.99 -3.80 7.65
C VAL A 175 -6.79 -3.40 8.54
N ARG A 176 -5.57 -3.97 8.48
CA ARG A 176 -4.88 -5.19 7.93
C ARG A 176 -5.11 -5.77 6.51
N LEU A 177 -6.06 -5.23 5.76
CA LEU A 177 -6.69 -5.85 4.60
C LEU A 177 -7.03 -4.68 3.67
N PHE A 178 -6.24 -4.49 2.64
CA PHE A 178 -6.43 -3.37 1.72
C PHE A 178 -7.27 -3.86 0.54
N TRP A 179 -8.54 -3.47 0.50
CA TRP A 179 -9.42 -3.83 -0.60
C TRP A 179 -9.48 -2.69 -1.59
N TRP A 180 -9.32 -3.03 -2.86
CA TRP A 180 -9.46 -2.06 -3.93
C TRP A 180 -10.28 -2.63 -5.07
N LEU A 181 -11.46 -2.05 -5.26
CA LEU A 181 -12.26 -2.30 -6.46
C LEU A 181 -11.73 -1.46 -7.62
N ILE A 182 -11.32 -2.11 -8.70
CA ILE A 182 -10.86 -1.47 -9.95
C ILE A 182 -11.79 -1.84 -11.12
N PRO A 183 -11.99 -0.95 -12.12
CA PRO A 183 -12.63 -1.32 -13.37
C PRO A 183 -12.04 -2.59 -13.99
N LYS A 184 -12.91 -3.51 -14.44
CA LYS A 184 -12.50 -4.84 -14.92
C LYS A 184 -11.60 -4.77 -16.16
N ASP A 185 -11.86 -3.82 -17.04
CA ASP A 185 -11.07 -3.49 -18.24
C ASP A 185 -9.68 -2.92 -17.91
N GLN A 186 -9.45 -2.41 -16.70
CA GLN A 186 -8.20 -1.81 -16.25
C GLN A 186 -7.39 -2.73 -15.33
N TYR A 187 -7.79 -4.01 -15.22
CA TYR A 187 -7.22 -5.00 -14.30
C TYR A 187 -5.69 -5.08 -14.37
N TYR A 188 -5.08 -5.00 -15.56
CA TYR A 188 -3.62 -5.15 -15.70
C TYR A 188 -2.82 -3.96 -15.15
N CYS A 189 -3.32 -2.73 -15.29
CA CYS A 189 -2.70 -1.56 -14.64
C CYS A 189 -2.88 -1.63 -13.12
N GLY A 190 -4.04 -2.12 -12.66
CA GLY A 190 -4.35 -2.26 -11.24
C GLY A 190 -3.50 -3.32 -10.55
N VAL A 191 -3.43 -4.52 -11.13
CA VAL A 191 -2.64 -5.63 -10.57
C VAL A 191 -1.15 -5.30 -10.61
N LEU A 192 -0.66 -4.60 -11.65
CA LEU A 192 0.72 -4.11 -11.70
C LEU A 192 0.99 -3.17 -10.51
N TYR A 193 0.18 -2.12 -10.35
CA TYR A 193 0.33 -1.17 -9.24
C TYR A 193 0.26 -1.88 -7.88
N PHE A 194 -0.76 -2.72 -7.67
CA PHE A 194 -1.01 -3.31 -6.36
C PHE A 194 -0.07 -4.48 -6.04
N THR A 195 0.63 -5.03 -7.04
CA THR A 195 1.75 -5.97 -6.82
C THR A 195 2.95 -5.25 -6.20
N GLY A 196 3.26 -4.04 -6.65
CA GLY A 196 4.43 -3.28 -6.18
C GLY A 196 5.78 -3.95 -6.47
N SER A 197 6.84 -3.70 -5.69
CA SER A 197 6.91 -2.86 -4.48
C SER A 197 6.60 -1.36 -4.74
N ASP A 198 6.50 -0.56 -3.68
CA ASP A 198 6.29 0.88 -3.82
C ASP A 198 7.52 1.58 -4.44
N ILE A 199 8.73 1.07 -4.17
CA ILE A 199 9.98 1.49 -4.81
C ILE A 199 9.96 1.10 -6.30
N PHE A 200 9.64 -0.15 -6.62
CA PHE A 200 9.49 -0.62 -8.01
C PHE A 200 8.48 0.24 -8.79
N ASN A 201 7.31 0.53 -8.19
CA ASN A 201 6.30 1.39 -8.82
C ASN A 201 6.79 2.82 -9.06
N LYS A 202 7.57 3.40 -8.13
CA LYS A 202 8.18 4.73 -8.31
C LYS A 202 9.18 4.70 -9.46
N ASN A 203 10.09 3.73 -9.47
CA ASN A 203 11.11 3.57 -10.50
C ASN A 203 10.49 3.35 -11.89
N MET A 204 9.50 2.45 -12.00
CA MET A 204 8.77 2.18 -13.24
C MET A 204 8.02 3.41 -13.76
N ARG A 205 7.38 4.19 -12.87
CA ARG A 205 6.68 5.43 -13.24
C ARG A 205 7.65 6.54 -13.68
N THR A 206 8.80 6.69 -13.01
CA THR A 206 9.84 7.64 -13.43
C THR A 206 10.40 7.27 -14.80
N HIS A 207 10.75 6.01 -15.02
CA HIS A 207 11.20 5.50 -16.32
C HIS A 207 10.13 5.70 -17.41
N ALA A 208 8.85 5.47 -17.09
CA ALA A 208 7.75 5.74 -18.02
C ALA A 208 7.72 7.22 -18.44
N LEU A 209 7.90 8.17 -17.52
CA LEU A 209 7.93 9.61 -17.82
C LEU A 209 9.11 9.97 -18.73
N GLU A 210 10.29 9.38 -18.50
CA GLU A 210 11.47 9.55 -19.36
C GLU A 210 11.23 8.99 -20.78
N MET A 211 10.45 7.91 -20.89
CA MET A 211 10.01 7.31 -22.16
C MET A 211 8.81 8.03 -22.81
N GLY A 212 8.30 9.13 -22.21
CA GLY A 212 7.17 9.88 -22.76
C GLY A 212 5.79 9.27 -22.47
N PHE A 213 5.64 8.50 -21.40
CA PHE A 213 4.39 7.91 -20.94
C PHE A 213 4.08 8.27 -19.49
N THR A 214 2.82 8.17 -19.09
CA THR A 214 2.40 8.22 -17.69
C THR A 214 1.60 6.97 -17.34
N ILE A 215 1.95 6.33 -16.23
CA ILE A 215 1.32 5.10 -15.74
C ILE A 215 0.66 5.38 -14.39
N ASN A 216 -0.65 5.20 -14.32
CA ASN A 216 -1.37 5.11 -13.05
C ASN A 216 -1.96 3.71 -12.86
N GLU A 217 -2.67 3.49 -11.75
CA GLU A 217 -3.35 2.21 -11.47
C GLU A 217 -4.44 1.84 -12.49
N TYR A 218 -4.88 2.78 -13.34
CA TYR A 218 -5.99 2.58 -14.28
C TYR A 218 -5.50 2.38 -15.73
N THR A 219 -4.52 3.17 -16.16
CA THR A 219 -4.12 3.30 -17.58
C THR A 219 -2.65 3.68 -17.72
N ILE A 220 -2.02 3.23 -18.80
CA ILE A 220 -0.85 3.88 -19.39
C ILE A 220 -1.31 4.81 -20.53
N ARG A 221 -0.75 6.02 -20.59
CA ARG A 221 -1.07 7.06 -21.58
C ARG A 221 0.21 7.69 -22.13
N PRO A 222 0.29 8.03 -23.43
CA PRO A 222 1.40 8.81 -23.95
C PRO A 222 1.30 10.26 -23.46
N LEU A 223 2.44 10.92 -23.31
CA LEU A 223 2.54 12.36 -23.05
C LEU A 223 2.75 13.08 -24.39
N GLY A 224 1.86 14.02 -24.71
CA GLY A 224 2.06 14.90 -25.85
C GLY A 224 3.23 15.87 -25.64
N VAL A 225 3.64 16.57 -26.69
CA VAL A 225 4.70 17.61 -26.64
C VAL A 225 4.44 18.74 -25.63
N THR A 226 3.20 18.90 -25.15
CA THR A 226 2.78 19.84 -24.11
C THR A 226 2.86 19.27 -22.68
N GLY A 227 3.27 18.01 -22.50
CA GLY A 227 3.21 17.30 -21.22
C GLY A 227 1.81 16.84 -20.80
N VAL A 228 0.79 17.04 -21.64
CA VAL A 228 -0.58 16.57 -21.39
C VAL A 228 -0.69 15.08 -21.75
N ALA A 229 -1.30 14.30 -20.86
CA ALA A 229 -1.58 12.89 -21.10
C ALA A 229 -2.68 12.73 -22.15
N GLY A 230 -2.40 11.96 -23.20
CA GLY A 230 -3.36 11.59 -24.24
C GLY A 230 -4.29 10.46 -23.82
N GLU A 231 -4.87 9.79 -24.82
CA GLU A 231 -5.77 8.66 -24.62
C GLU A 231 -5.09 7.43 -24.01
N ALA A 232 -5.89 6.56 -23.40
CA ALA A 232 -5.40 5.31 -22.84
C ALA A 232 -4.96 4.35 -23.96
N LEU A 233 -3.77 3.75 -23.79
CA LEU A 233 -3.28 2.71 -24.70
C LEU A 233 -3.94 1.37 -24.38
N PRO A 234 -4.15 0.48 -25.37
CA PRO A 234 -4.66 -0.86 -25.13
C PRO A 234 -3.66 -1.68 -24.31
N VAL A 235 -4.18 -2.43 -23.33
CA VAL A 235 -3.40 -3.31 -22.44
C VAL A 235 -4.20 -4.61 -22.26
N GLU A 236 -3.67 -5.72 -22.77
CA GLU A 236 -4.26 -7.06 -22.68
C GLU A 236 -3.50 -7.98 -21.72
N CYS A 237 -2.31 -7.58 -21.26
CA CYS A 237 -1.58 -8.23 -20.18
C CYS A 237 -0.64 -7.27 -19.42
N GLU A 238 -0.06 -7.70 -18.29
CA GLU A 238 0.94 -6.90 -17.57
C GLU A 238 2.16 -6.57 -18.45
N LYS A 239 2.57 -7.47 -19.35
CA LYS A 239 3.77 -7.32 -20.17
C LYS A 239 3.67 -6.17 -21.17
N ASP A 240 2.49 -5.85 -21.70
CA ASP A 240 2.32 -4.74 -22.65
C ASP A 240 2.78 -3.41 -22.02
N ILE A 241 2.52 -3.23 -20.72
CA ILE A 241 2.92 -2.04 -19.95
C ILE A 241 4.45 -1.93 -19.85
N PHE A 242 5.17 -3.06 -19.78
CA PHE A 242 6.63 -3.09 -19.84
C PHE A 242 7.14 -2.84 -21.26
N ASP A 243 6.49 -3.41 -22.27
CA ASP A 243 6.87 -3.26 -23.68
C ASP A 243 6.76 -1.80 -24.15
N TYR A 244 5.68 -1.08 -23.79
CA TYR A 244 5.52 0.35 -24.12
C TYR A 244 6.68 1.22 -23.61
N ILE A 245 7.17 0.95 -22.40
CA ILE A 245 8.29 1.67 -21.79
C ILE A 245 9.66 1.03 -22.11
N GLN A 246 9.71 0.11 -23.09
CA GLN A 246 10.90 -0.60 -23.56
C GLN A 246 11.66 -1.35 -22.46
N TRP A 247 10.96 -1.82 -21.42
CA TRP A 247 11.55 -2.59 -20.33
C TRP A 247 11.32 -4.08 -20.53
N LYS A 248 12.31 -4.92 -20.17
CA LYS A 248 12.10 -6.36 -20.16
C LYS A 248 11.13 -6.72 -19.03
N TYR A 249 10.11 -7.51 -19.35
CA TYR A 249 9.16 -8.00 -18.36
C TYR A 249 9.88 -8.69 -17.18
N ARG A 250 9.45 -8.33 -15.96
CA ARG A 250 9.93 -8.89 -14.69
C ARG A 250 8.77 -9.57 -13.98
N GLU A 251 8.97 -10.80 -13.53
CA GLU A 251 7.94 -11.53 -12.78
C GLU A 251 7.69 -10.84 -11.43
N PRO A 252 6.48 -10.97 -10.83
CA PRO A 252 6.16 -10.36 -9.53
C PRO A 252 7.22 -10.55 -8.44
N LYS A 253 7.82 -11.74 -8.36
CA LYS A 253 8.92 -12.06 -7.42
C LYS A 253 10.16 -11.18 -7.59
N ASP A 254 10.45 -10.75 -8.81
CA ASP A 254 11.62 -9.94 -9.18
C ASP A 254 11.35 -8.44 -9.02
N ARG A 255 10.17 -8.05 -8.49
CA ARG A 255 9.74 -6.64 -8.26
C ARG A 255 9.82 -6.22 -6.78
N SER A 256 10.46 -7.02 -5.93
CA SER A 256 10.72 -6.68 -4.52
C SER A 256 11.95 -5.79 -4.40
N GLU A 257 11.83 -4.55 -4.86
CA GLU A 257 12.80 -3.45 -4.66
C GLU A 257 12.54 -2.70 -3.34
#